data_AF-A0A2W7TW20-F1
#
_entry.id   AF-A0A2W7TW20-F1
#
_cell.length_a   1.000
_cell.length_b   1.000
_cell.length_c   1.000
_cell.angle_alpha   90.00
_cell.angle_beta   90.00
_cell.angle_gamma   90.00
#
_symmetry.space_group_name_H-M   'P 1'
#
loop_
_entity.id
_entity.type
_entity.pdbx_description
1 polymer ?
#
loop_
_entity_poly.entity_id
_entity_poly.type
_entity_poly.pdbx_seq_one_letter_code
_entity_poly.pdbx_strand_id
1 'polypeptide(L)'
;MKGLISKVILIVTFFISAVSFAQGINRTSLLNELNKTYGIALSDDEKTYFGNANSTLVLELFGLDEKNLSKENRNKEIDKLFDKRDKTLTSSLGINKYSDIKARTDDKIVEIIKKVKQSKMVP
;
A
#
# COMPACT_ATOMS: atom_id res chain seq x y z
N MET A 1 40.66 19.79 26.67
CA MET A 1 40.11 19.02 25.53
C MET A 1 39.12 17.93 25.99
N LYS A 2 37.97 18.28 26.61
CA LYS A 2 36.91 17.32 27.00
C LYS A 2 35.48 17.86 26.76
N GLY A 3 35.32 18.83 25.85
CA GLY A 3 34.04 19.53 25.64
C GLY A 3 33.43 19.40 24.24
N LEU A 4 34.13 18.79 23.28
CA LEU A 4 33.70 18.78 21.88
C LEU A 4 32.96 17.50 21.44
N ILE A 5 33.01 16.43 22.23
CA ILE A 5 32.45 15.13 21.82
C ILE A 5 30.93 15.06 22.04
N SER A 6 30.35 15.94 22.86
CA SER A 6 28.92 15.87 23.21
C SER A 6 27.96 16.52 22.20
N LYS A 7 28.44 17.24 21.19
CA LYS A 7 27.56 17.95 20.23
C LYS A 7 27.40 17.25 18.87
N VAL A 8 28.22 16.24 18.57
CA VAL A 8 28.17 15.55 17.27
C VAL A 8 27.10 14.44 17.25
N ILE A 9 26.74 13.88 18.40
CA ILE A 9 25.76 12.77 18.48
C ILE A 9 24.32 13.25 18.19
N LEU A 10 23.99 14.51 18.48
CA LEU A 10 22.63 15.03 18.33
C LEU A 10 22.22 15.24 16.86
N ILE A 11 23.19 15.49 15.97
CA ILE A 11 22.90 15.71 14.54
C ILE A 11 22.65 14.37 13.83
N VAL A 12 23.34 13.31 14.23
CA VAL A 12 23.19 11.99 13.58
C VAL A 12 21.85 11.35 13.90
N THR A 13 21.28 11.55 15.09
CA THR A 13 19.99 10.96 15.45
C THR A 13 18.80 11.63 14.77
N PHE A 14 18.92 12.90 14.35
CA PHE A 14 17.82 13.63 13.70
C PHE A 14 17.68 13.33 12.19
N PHE A 15 18.74 12.82 11.54
CA PHE A 15 18.68 12.44 10.13
C PHE A 15 18.25 10.99 9.88
N ILE A 16 18.36 10.09 10.87
CA ILE A 16 17.98 8.67 10.68
C ILE A 16 16.45 8.51 10.56
N SER A 17 15.66 9.41 11.15
CA SER A 17 14.18 9.36 11.01
C SER A 17 13.68 9.82 9.62
N ALA A 18 14.52 10.44 8.80
CA ALA A 18 14.13 10.91 7.46
C ALA A 18 14.38 9.88 6.35
N VAL A 19 15.17 8.82 6.61
CA VAL A 19 15.62 7.88 5.56
C VAL A 19 14.62 6.76 5.30
N SER A 20 13.61 6.57 6.15
CA SER A 20 12.61 5.49 5.99
C SER A 20 11.60 5.73 4.85
N PHE A 21 11.56 6.93 4.27
CA PHE A 21 10.67 7.27 3.15
C PHE A 21 11.23 6.90 1.76
N ALA A 22 12.48 6.44 1.68
CA ALA A 22 13.16 6.16 0.41
C ALA A 22 13.19 4.67 0.00
N GLN A 23 12.64 3.75 0.80
CA GLN A 23 12.43 2.38 0.32
C GLN A 23 11.20 2.38 -0.58
N GLY A 24 11.43 2.35 -1.89
CA GLY A 24 10.36 2.20 -2.88
C GLY A 24 9.51 0.96 -2.59
N ILE A 25 8.30 0.94 -3.15
CA ILE A 25 7.33 -0.08 -2.79
C ILE A 25 7.71 -1.40 -3.45
N ASN A 26 7.99 -2.42 -2.64
CA ASN A 26 8.23 -3.78 -3.11
C ASN A 26 6.90 -4.54 -3.28
N ARG A 27 6.81 -5.32 -4.36
CA ARG A 27 5.61 -6.04 -4.77
C ARG A 27 5.06 -6.98 -3.70
N THR A 28 5.94 -7.80 -3.13
CA THR A 28 5.59 -8.81 -2.12
C THR A 28 5.13 -8.16 -0.82
N SER A 29 5.83 -7.10 -0.39
CA SER A 29 5.44 -6.36 0.81
C SER A 29 4.07 -5.69 0.65
N LEU A 30 3.80 -5.08 -0.51
CA LEU A 30 2.51 -4.47 -0.79
C LEU A 30 1.38 -5.51 -0.82
N LEU A 31 1.60 -6.63 -1.51
CA LEU A 31 0.60 -7.70 -1.59
C LEU A 31 0.29 -8.29 -0.21
N ASN A 32 1.32 -8.55 0.60
CA ASN A 32 1.14 -9.07 1.95
C ASN A 32 0.34 -8.10 2.83
N GLU A 33 0.59 -6.80 2.70
CA GLU A 33 -0.16 -5.80 3.46
C GLU A 33 -1.64 -5.75 3.01
N LEU A 34 -1.89 -5.75 1.69
CA LEU A 34 -3.24 -5.73 1.13
C LEU A 34 -4.05 -6.99 1.50
N ASN A 35 -3.38 -8.13 1.70
CA ASN A 35 -4.01 -9.40 2.09
C ASN A 35 -4.35 -9.50 3.58
N LYS A 36 -4.03 -8.51 4.41
CA LYS A 36 -4.41 -8.51 5.83
C LYS A 36 -5.90 -8.18 5.99
N THR A 37 -6.63 -9.09 6.63
CA THR A 37 -8.06 -8.91 6.95
C THR A 37 -8.30 -8.47 8.40
N TYR A 38 -7.23 -8.29 9.18
CA TYR A 38 -7.27 -7.80 10.57
C TYR A 38 -8.30 -8.52 11.46
N GLY A 39 -8.34 -9.85 11.36
CA GLY A 39 -9.18 -10.71 12.19
C GLY A 39 -10.51 -11.11 11.57
N ILE A 40 -10.86 -10.61 10.38
CA ILE A 40 -12.00 -11.14 9.63
C ILE A 40 -11.61 -12.47 8.99
N ALA A 41 -12.26 -13.55 9.43
CA ALA A 41 -12.09 -14.86 8.85
C ALA A 41 -12.77 -14.93 7.48
N LEU A 42 -12.04 -15.51 6.53
CA LEU A 42 -12.51 -15.79 5.18
C LEU A 42 -12.58 -17.31 4.97
N SER A 43 -13.59 -17.79 4.25
CA SER A 43 -13.60 -19.14 3.68
C SER A 43 -12.49 -19.30 2.64
N ASP A 44 -12.21 -20.52 2.19
CA ASP A 44 -11.12 -20.73 1.23
C ASP A 44 -11.41 -20.11 -0.16
N ASP A 45 -12.67 -20.12 -0.58
CA ASP A 45 -13.11 -19.41 -1.79
C ASP A 45 -12.97 -17.89 -1.63
N GLU A 46 -13.42 -17.36 -0.47
CA GLU A 46 -13.30 -15.93 -0.17
C GLU A 46 -11.84 -15.47 -0.11
N LYS A 47 -10.95 -16.26 0.50
CA LYS A 47 -9.50 -15.99 0.50
C LYS A 47 -8.95 -15.94 -0.92
N THR A 48 -9.39 -16.85 -1.79
CA THR A 48 -8.97 -16.90 -3.18
C THR A 48 -9.42 -15.66 -3.93
N TYR A 49 -10.69 -15.25 -3.81
CA TYR A 49 -11.19 -14.02 -4.41
C TYR A 49 -10.47 -12.77 -3.89
N PHE A 50 -10.27 -12.68 -2.57
CA PHE A 50 -9.60 -11.57 -1.93
C PHE A 50 -8.14 -11.45 -2.39
N GLY A 51 -7.40 -12.56 -2.36
CA GLY A 51 -6.02 -12.65 -2.80
C GLY A 51 -5.85 -12.34 -4.29
N ASN A 52 -6.76 -12.80 -5.14
CA ASN A 52 -6.74 -12.52 -6.57
C ASN A 52 -6.97 -11.03 -6.87
N ALA A 53 -7.99 -10.41 -6.25
CA ALA A 53 -8.25 -8.99 -6.43
C ALA A 53 -7.05 -8.12 -5.99
N ASN A 54 -6.41 -8.46 -4.87
CA ASN A 54 -5.21 -7.78 -4.39
C ASN A 54 -4.01 -8.01 -5.33
N SER A 55 -3.83 -9.24 -5.82
CA SER A 55 -2.73 -9.57 -6.75
C SER A 55 -2.88 -8.84 -8.08
N THR A 56 -4.09 -8.74 -8.62
CA THR A 56 -4.41 -7.95 -9.82
C THR A 56 -4.12 -6.47 -9.58
N LEU A 57 -4.57 -5.90 -8.46
CA LEU A 57 -4.27 -4.50 -8.11
C LEU A 57 -2.75 -4.25 -8.13
N VAL A 58 -1.98 -5.11 -7.45
CA VAL A 58 -0.52 -4.96 -7.37
C VAL A 58 0.13 -5.07 -8.75
N LEU A 59 -0.31 -6.01 -9.59
CA LEU A 59 0.21 -6.15 -10.95
C LEU A 59 -0.08 -4.90 -11.80
N GLU A 60 -1.31 -4.38 -11.75
CA GLU A 60 -1.71 -3.19 -12.51
C GLU A 60 -0.99 -1.93 -12.01
N LEU A 61 -0.80 -1.80 -10.69
CA LEU A 61 -0.02 -0.71 -10.08
C LEU A 61 1.43 -0.69 -10.57
N PHE A 62 2.10 -1.83 -10.60
CA PHE A 62 3.48 -1.91 -11.09
C PHE A 62 3.57 -1.63 -12.60
N GLY A 63 2.57 -2.09 -13.36
CA GLY A 63 2.46 -1.75 -14.79
C GLY A 63 2.14 -0.28 -15.07
N LEU A 64 1.65 0.50 -14.10
CA LEU A 64 1.49 1.96 -14.27
C LEU A 64 2.82 2.71 -14.23
N ASP A 65 3.79 2.24 -13.43
CA ASP A 65 5.11 2.89 -13.33
C ASP A 65 5.88 2.78 -14.66
N GLU A 66 5.65 1.74 -15.45
CA GLU A 66 6.25 1.54 -16.78
C GLU A 66 5.68 2.50 -17.85
N LYS A 67 4.49 3.08 -17.63
CA LYS A 67 3.78 3.89 -18.63
C LYS A 67 4.24 5.36 -18.71
N ASN A 68 5.20 5.78 -17.87
CA ASN A 68 5.75 7.14 -17.83
C ASN A 68 4.68 8.24 -17.84
N LEU A 69 3.55 8.02 -17.15
CA LEU A 69 2.47 8.99 -17.05
C LEU A 69 2.90 10.23 -16.25
N SER A 70 2.28 11.37 -16.54
CA SER A 70 2.39 12.53 -15.65
C SER A 70 1.91 12.16 -14.24
N LYS A 71 2.45 12.82 -13.22
CA LYS A 71 2.09 12.55 -11.81
C LYS A 71 0.59 12.62 -11.56
N GLU A 72 -0.07 13.62 -12.15
CA GLU A 72 -1.52 13.79 -12.03
C GLU A 72 -2.28 12.61 -12.63
N ASN A 73 -1.94 12.20 -13.85
CA ASN A 73 -2.60 11.08 -14.53
C ASN A 73 -2.30 9.76 -13.83
N ARG A 74 -1.06 9.53 -13.40
CA ARG A 74 -0.69 8.36 -12.59
C ARG A 74 -1.55 8.27 -11.33
N ASN A 75 -1.73 9.38 -10.61
CA ASN A 75 -2.53 9.40 -9.39
C ASN A 75 -4.01 9.10 -9.65
N LYS A 76 -4.58 9.62 -10.74
CA LYS A 76 -5.96 9.30 -11.17
C LYS A 76 -6.11 7.82 -11.52
N GLU A 77 -5.15 7.24 -12.21
CA GLU A 77 -5.17 5.80 -12.52
C GLU A 77 -5.01 4.94 -11.26
N ILE A 78 -4.15 5.33 -10.31
CA ILE A 78 -4.06 4.67 -9.00
C ILE A 78 -5.43 4.66 -8.32
N ASP A 79 -6.13 5.79 -8.25
CA ASP A 79 -7.46 5.85 -7.62
C ASP A 79 -8.46 4.91 -8.31
N LYS A 80 -8.49 4.89 -9.64
CA LYS A 80 -9.35 3.97 -10.41
C LYS A 80 -9.04 2.50 -10.12
N LEU A 81 -7.77 2.14 -9.90
CA LEU A 81 -7.38 0.77 -9.60
C LEU A 81 -7.89 0.32 -8.22
N PHE A 82 -7.82 1.20 -7.21
CA PHE A 82 -8.39 0.91 -5.89
C PHE A 82 -9.91 0.85 -5.93
N ASP A 83 -10.57 1.76 -6.65
CA ASP A 83 -12.02 1.71 -6.86
C ASP A 83 -12.47 0.41 -7.56
N LYS A 84 -11.70 -0.02 -8.58
CA LYS A 84 -11.94 -1.27 -9.29
C LYS A 84 -11.80 -2.47 -8.36
N ARG A 85 -10.75 -2.51 -7.55
CA ARG A 85 -10.56 -3.55 -6.52
C ARG A 85 -11.77 -3.62 -5.59
N ASP A 86 -12.23 -2.49 -5.08
CA ASP A 86 -13.32 -2.44 -4.11
C ASP A 86 -14.64 -2.93 -4.73
N LYS A 87 -14.90 -2.59 -6.00
CA LYS A 87 -16.03 -3.14 -6.76
C LYS A 87 -15.93 -4.64 -7.00
N THR A 88 -14.73 -5.14 -7.34
CA THR A 88 -14.48 -6.58 -7.49
C THR A 88 -14.72 -7.32 -6.18
N LEU A 89 -14.17 -6.83 -5.07
CA LEU A 89 -14.36 -7.45 -3.76
C LEU A 89 -15.81 -7.40 -3.30
N THR A 90 -16.52 -6.30 -3.51
CA THR A 90 -17.95 -6.19 -3.22
C THR A 90 -18.75 -7.23 -4.00
N SER A 91 -18.44 -7.41 -5.29
CA SER A 91 -19.14 -8.36 -6.17
C SER A 91 -18.84 -9.82 -5.79
N SER A 92 -17.59 -10.13 -5.43
CA SER A 92 -17.17 -11.51 -5.15
C SER A 92 -17.45 -11.98 -3.72
N LEU A 93 -17.33 -11.10 -2.73
CA LEU A 93 -17.54 -11.45 -1.32
C LEU A 93 -18.96 -11.11 -0.83
N GLY A 94 -19.69 -10.29 -1.59
CA GLY A 94 -20.95 -9.69 -1.17
C GLY A 94 -20.75 -8.45 -0.30
N ILE A 95 -21.75 -7.56 -0.36
CA ILE A 95 -21.68 -6.22 0.25
C ILE A 95 -21.42 -6.25 1.77
N ASN A 96 -22.08 -7.14 2.50
CA ASN A 96 -21.95 -7.21 3.96
C ASN A 96 -20.54 -7.65 4.37
N LYS A 97 -20.03 -8.74 3.77
CA LYS A 97 -18.71 -9.29 4.09
C LYS A 97 -17.60 -8.30 3.75
N TYR A 98 -17.64 -7.71 2.56
CA TYR A 98 -16.63 -6.74 2.16
C TYR A 98 -16.72 -5.46 3.00
N SER A 99 -17.92 -5.00 3.37
CA SER A 99 -18.09 -3.86 4.27
C SER A 99 -17.43 -4.10 5.64
N ASP A 100 -17.56 -5.30 6.22
CA ASP A 100 -16.89 -5.64 7.48
C ASP A 100 -15.36 -5.60 7.37
N ILE A 101 -14.82 -6.12 6.27
CA ILE A 101 -13.38 -6.07 6.00
C ILE A 101 -12.92 -4.63 5.79
N LYS A 102 -13.67 -3.86 4.99
CA LYS A 102 -13.37 -2.44 4.72
C LYS A 102 -13.34 -1.65 6.01
N ALA A 103 -14.34 -1.83 6.89
CA ALA A 103 -14.37 -1.16 8.19
C ALA A 103 -13.12 -1.42 9.07
N ARG A 104 -12.41 -2.54 8.87
CA ARG A 104 -11.16 -2.87 9.57
C ARG A 104 -9.89 -2.44 8.84
N THR A 105 -9.97 -2.18 7.54
CA THR A 105 -8.81 -1.97 6.66
C THR A 105 -8.75 -0.58 6.05
N ASP A 106 -9.83 0.21 6.10
CA ASP A 106 -9.97 1.44 5.31
C ASP A 106 -8.84 2.44 5.54
N ASP A 107 -8.54 2.75 6.80
CA ASP A 107 -7.46 3.68 7.15
C ASP A 107 -6.11 3.20 6.61
N LYS A 108 -5.85 1.89 6.67
CA LYS A 108 -4.62 1.29 6.14
C LYS A 108 -4.60 1.34 4.62
N ILE A 109 -5.72 1.12 3.95
CA ILE A 109 -5.83 1.28 2.49
C ILE A 109 -5.58 2.74 2.08
N VAL A 110 -6.13 3.71 2.81
CA VAL A 110 -5.87 5.14 2.56
C VAL A 110 -4.39 5.49 2.73
N GLU A 111 -3.73 4.96 3.76
CA GLU A 111 -2.27 5.10 3.95
C GLU A 111 -1.47 4.47 2.80
N ILE A 112 -1.87 3.28 2.36
CA ILE A 112 -1.24 2.58 1.22
C ILE A 112 -1.39 3.40 -0.05
N ILE A 113 -2.58 3.93 -0.35
CA ILE A 113 -2.83 4.79 -1.53
C ILE A 113 -1.90 6.00 -1.50
N LYS A 114 -1.79 6.68 -0.34
CA LYS A 114 -0.89 7.82 -0.17
C LYS A 114 0.56 7.42 -0.45
N LYS A 115 1.02 6.31 0.11
CA LYS A 115 2.38 5.79 -0.10
C LYS A 115 2.62 5.47 -1.59
N VAL A 116 1.69 4.78 -2.24
CA VAL A 116 1.75 4.44 -3.67
C VAL A 116 1.84 5.68 -4.56
N LYS A 117 1.10 6.74 -4.24
CA LYS A 117 1.16 8.01 -4.98
C LYS A 117 2.48 8.78 -4.76
N GLN A 118 3.15 8.58 -3.62
CA GLN A 118 4.37 9.29 -3.25
C GLN A 118 5.66 8.55 -3.63
N SER A 119 5.61 7.22 -3.74
CA SER A 119 6.76 6.37 -4.00
C SER A 119 6.82 5.90 -5.45
N LYS A 120 8.05 5.63 -5.92
CA LYS A 120 8.28 4.77 -7.09
C LYS A 120 8.14 3.30 -6.69
N MET A 121 7.67 2.48 -7.61
CA MET A 121 7.61 1.04 -7.42
C MET A 121 8.97 0.45 -7.78
N VAL A 122 9.47 -0.45 -6.93
CA VAL A 122 10.76 -1.10 -7.14
C VAL A 122 10.47 -2.55 -7.53
N PRO A 123 11.04 -3.05 -8.64
CA PRO A 123 10.80 -4.40 -9.15
C PRO A 123 10.85 -5.49 -8.08
#